data_AF-A0A7V3BKS8-F1
#
_entry.id   AF-A0A7V3BKS8-F1
#
_cell.length_a   1.000
_cell.length_b   1.000
_cell.length_c   1.000
_cell.angle_alpha   90.00
_cell.angle_beta   90.00
_cell.angle_gamma   90.00
#
_symmetry.space_group_name_H-M   'P 1'
#
loop_
_entity.id
_entity.type
_entity.pdbx_description
1 polymer ?
#
loop_
_entity_poly.entity_id
_entity_poly.type
_entity_poly.pdbx_seq_one_letter_code
_entity_poly.pdbx_strand_id
1 'polypeptide(L)'
;MACPDDILELDYDVENDVLYASLGTPQAALSYEMMEDVLLRYIPPSPEVVGITIINFLRYYPLRDTALVLSAAKAVVEDLLEKYPSIPLDQVPLHSTITDAP
;
A
#
# COMPACT_ATOMS: atom_id res chain seq x y z
N MET A 1 18.72 18.22 3.21
CA MET A 1 18.35 16.80 3.05
C MET A 1 16.97 16.82 2.46
N ALA A 2 16.80 16.40 1.20
CA ALA A 2 15.48 16.43 0.58
C ALA A 2 14.60 15.44 1.35
N CYS A 3 13.62 15.93 2.10
CA CYS A 3 12.36 15.21 2.18
C CYS A 3 11.65 15.66 0.91
N PRO A 4 11.77 14.93 -0.22
CA PRO A 4 10.90 15.24 -1.34
C PRO A 4 9.49 15.01 -0.79
N ASP A 5 8.57 15.94 -1.02
CA ASP A 5 7.15 15.71 -0.81
C ASP A 5 6.82 14.24 -1.05
N ASP A 6 6.33 13.55 -0.02
CA ASP A 6 5.70 12.25 -0.14
C ASP A 6 4.49 12.43 -1.05
N ILE A 7 4.73 12.41 -2.37
CA ILE A 7 3.68 12.52 -3.38
C ILE A 7 2.89 11.22 -3.26
N LEU A 8 1.82 11.27 -2.47
CA LEU A 8 0.85 10.21 -2.36
C LEU A 8 -0.05 10.24 -3.58
N GLU A 9 0.16 9.31 -4.51
CA GLU A 9 -0.71 9.10 -5.66
C GLU A 9 -1.79 8.09 -5.31
N LEU A 10 -3.04 8.46 -5.57
CA LEU A 10 -4.23 7.65 -5.32
C LEU A 10 -4.96 7.45 -6.63
N ASP A 11 -5.28 6.19 -6.93
CA ASP A 11 -6.09 5.80 -8.07
C ASP A 11 -7.17 4.83 -7.59
N TYR A 12 -8.40 5.02 -8.04
CA TYR A 12 -9.52 4.17 -7.64
C TYR A 12 -10.18 3.57 -8.88
N ASP A 13 -10.14 2.25 -8.95
CA ASP A 13 -10.83 1.45 -9.95
C ASP A 13 -12.28 1.23 -9.51
N VAL A 14 -13.18 2.00 -10.13
CA VAL A 14 -14.62 1.94 -9.87
C VAL A 14 -15.23 0.62 -10.36
N GLU A 15 -14.67 -0.01 -11.39
CA GLU A 15 -15.22 -1.25 -11.97
C GLU A 15 -14.97 -2.45 -11.05
N ASN A 16 -13.80 -2.47 -10.39
CA ASN A 16 -13.40 -3.56 -9.50
C ASN A 16 -13.51 -3.23 -8.00
N ASP A 17 -13.91 -1.99 -7.65
CA ASP A 17 -13.91 -1.46 -6.26
C ASP A 17 -12.55 -1.60 -5.57
N VAL A 18 -11.48 -1.20 -6.26
CA VAL A 18 -10.10 -1.29 -5.76
C VAL A 18 -9.44 0.07 -5.67
N LEU A 19 -8.90 0.40 -4.51
CA LEU A 19 -8.08 1.59 -4.28
C LEU A 19 -6.60 1.23 -4.34
N TYR A 20 -5.84 1.95 -5.16
CA TYR A 20 -4.39 1.90 -5.23
C TYR A 20 -3.80 3.20 -4.67
N ALA A 21 -2.93 3.07 -3.68
CA ALA A 21 -2.15 4.16 -3.13
C ALA A 21 -0.66 3.87 -3.31
N SER A 22 0.09 4.83 -3.85
CA SER A 22 1.54 4.73 -4.02
C SER A 22 2.22 5.95 -3.41
N LEU A 23 3.26 5.70 -2.62
CA LEU A 23 4.11 6.71 -2.01
C LEU A 23 5.32 6.95 -2.91
N GLY A 24 5.41 8.13 -3.51
CA GLY A 24 6.46 8.44 -4.47
C GLY A 24 6.27 7.72 -5.81
N THR A 25 7.37 7.47 -6.52
CA THR A 25 7.30 6.92 -7.88
C THR A 25 6.79 5.48 -7.90
N PRO A 26 5.81 5.14 -8.76
CA PRO A 26 5.36 3.78 -8.95
C PRO A 26 6.52 2.86 -9.35
N GLN A 27 6.79 1.85 -8.53
CA GLN A 27 7.86 0.89 -8.77
C GLN A 27 7.43 -0.52 -8.37
N ALA A 28 8.19 -1.52 -8.82
CA ALA A 28 7.96 -2.91 -8.47
C ALA A 28 8.11 -3.09 -6.94
N ALA A 29 7.04 -3.55 -6.29
CA ALA A 29 6.98 -3.74 -4.85
C ALA A 29 6.31 -5.09 -4.56
N LEU A 30 6.68 -5.70 -3.44
CA LEU A 30 5.97 -6.87 -2.92
C LEU A 30 4.74 -6.42 -2.15
N SER A 31 3.70 -7.26 -2.15
CA SER A 31 2.46 -7.02 -1.41
C SER A 31 2.38 -7.97 -0.23
N TYR A 32 2.06 -7.42 0.94
CA TYR A 32 1.81 -8.15 2.17
C TYR A 32 0.36 -7.93 2.58
N GLU A 33 -0.43 -9.00 2.60
CA GLU A 33 -1.80 -8.96 3.08
C GLU A 33 -1.79 -8.81 4.60
N MET A 34 -2.14 -7.62 5.07
CA MET A 34 -2.15 -7.32 6.51
C MET A 34 -3.50 -7.67 7.14
N MET A 35 -4.58 -7.44 6.40
CA MET A 35 -5.95 -7.73 6.79
C MET A 35 -6.73 -8.20 5.57
N GLU A 36 -7.92 -8.78 5.78
CA GLU A 36 -8.84 -9.10 4.69
C GLU A 36 -9.01 -7.86 3.80
N ASP A 37 -8.76 -8.03 2.51
CA ASP A 37 -8.87 -7.00 1.47
C ASP A 37 -7.89 -5.79 1.61
N VAL A 38 -6.91 -5.81 2.52
CA VAL A 38 -5.91 -4.73 2.67
C VAL A 38 -4.49 -5.26 2.48
N LEU A 39 -3.82 -4.77 1.45
CA LEU A 39 -2.45 -5.14 1.09
C LEU A 39 -1.50 -3.95 1.29
N LEU A 40 -0.46 -4.15 2.08
CA LEU A 40 0.64 -3.19 2.22
C LEU A 40 1.71 -3.51 1.19
N ARG A 41 2.16 -2.50 0.45
CA ARG A 41 3.24 -2.64 -0.55
C ARG A 41 4.55 -2.19 0.06
N TYR A 42 5.60 -2.98 -0.10
CA TYR A 42 6.93 -2.69 0.43
C TYR A 42 8.02 -3.16 -0.56
N ILE A 43 9.24 -2.66 -0.39
CA ILE A 43 10.37 -3.01 -1.27
C ILE A 43 11.46 -3.68 -0.45
N PRO A 44 11.61 -5.01 -0.53
CA PRO A 44 12.70 -5.68 0.16
C PRO A 44 14.06 -5.16 -0.34
N PRO A 45 15.09 -5.11 0.54
CA PRO A 45 15.07 -5.59 1.92
C PRO A 45 14.46 -4.59 2.92
N SER A 46 13.99 -3.41 2.47
CA SER A 46 13.36 -2.45 3.37
C SER A 46 11.96 -2.93 3.78
N PRO A 47 11.62 -2.94 5.08
CA PRO A 47 10.27 -3.21 5.54
C PRO A 47 9.34 -2.00 5.37
N GLU A 48 9.84 -0.88 4.85
CA GLU A 48 9.08 0.36 4.69
C GLU A 48 7.93 0.20 3.70
N VAL A 49 6.76 0.68 4.10
CA VAL A 49 5.57 0.67 3.24
C VAL A 49 5.70 1.79 2.23
N VAL A 50 5.65 1.43 0.95
CA VAL A 50 5.71 2.34 -0.21
C VAL A 50 4.36 2.50 -0.91
N GLY A 51 3.31 1.86 -0.39
CA GLY A 51 1.96 1.94 -0.96
C GLY A 51 0.97 1.01 -0.27
N ILE A 52 -0.30 1.20 -0.55
CA ILE A 52 -1.40 0.41 0.01
C ILE A 52 -2.39 0.09 -1.10
N THR A 53 -2.86 -1.16 -1.17
CA THR A 53 -3.98 -1.55 -2.01
C THR A 53 -5.13 -1.99 -1.12
N ILE A 54 -6.32 -1.43 -1.34
CA ILE A 54 -7.54 -1.82 -0.63
C ILE A 54 -8.55 -2.35 -1.65
N ILE A 55 -8.91 -3.61 -1.51
CA ILE A 55 -9.93 -4.28 -2.31
C ILE A 55 -11.29 -4.07 -1.63
N ASN A 56 -12.38 -4.03 -2.40
CA ASN A 56 -13.73 -3.79 -1.89
C ASN A 56 -13.83 -2.52 -1.02
N PHE A 57 -13.20 -1.42 -1.43
CA PHE A 57 -13.10 -0.21 -0.59
C PHE A 57 -14.46 0.29 -0.12
N LEU A 58 -15.47 0.33 -1.01
CA LEU A 58 -16.83 0.79 -0.68
C LEU A 58 -17.57 -0.16 0.27
N ARG A 59 -17.15 -1.43 0.38
CA ARG A 59 -17.70 -2.37 1.38
C ARG A 59 -17.36 -1.95 2.81
N TYR A 60 -16.14 -1.44 3.01
CA TYR A 60 -15.67 -0.97 4.32
C TYR A 60 -16.02 0.50 4.57
N TYR A 61 -15.96 1.32 3.53
CA TYR A 61 -16.24 2.76 3.57
C TYR A 61 -17.39 3.09 2.60
N PRO A 62 -18.65 2.82 3.00
CA PRO A 62 -19.80 3.11 2.15
C PRO A 62 -19.95 4.62 1.98
N LEU A 63 -19.62 5.11 0.80
CA LEU A 63 -19.74 6.50 0.42
C LEU A 63 -21.04 6.75 -0.36
N ARG A 64 -21.63 7.93 -0.15
CA ARG A 64 -22.84 8.35 -0.88
C ARG A 64 -22.55 8.81 -2.30
N ASP A 65 -21.31 9.23 -2.54
CA ASP A 65 -20.88 9.83 -3.80
C ASP A 65 -19.48 9.34 -4.15
N THR A 66 -19.30 8.78 -5.35
CA THR A 66 -18.02 8.22 -5.80
C THR A 66 -16.98 9.30 -6.05
N ALA A 67 -17.38 10.55 -6.30
CA ALA A 67 -16.45 11.67 -6.43
C ALA A 67 -15.68 11.96 -5.13
N LEU A 68 -16.21 11.52 -3.97
CA LEU A 68 -15.57 11.67 -2.68
C LEU A 68 -14.63 10.50 -2.32
N VAL A 69 -14.61 9.43 -3.12
CA VAL A 69 -13.81 8.22 -2.85
C VAL A 69 -12.35 8.59 -2.66
N LEU A 70 -11.74 9.30 -3.61
CA LEU A 70 -10.32 9.68 -3.52
C LEU A 70 -10.01 10.52 -2.28
N SER A 71 -10.88 11.47 -1.92
CA SER A 71 -10.68 12.29 -0.72
C SER A 71 -10.80 11.50 0.59
N ALA A 72 -11.75 10.57 0.67
CA ALA A 72 -11.93 9.71 1.84
C ALA A 72 -10.81 8.66 1.92
N ALA A 73 -10.48 8.05 0.78
CA ALA A 73 -9.38 7.12 0.59
C ALA A 73 -8.06 7.74 1.05
N LYS A 74 -7.79 8.99 0.69
CA LYS A 74 -6.59 9.70 1.13
C LYS A 74 -6.45 9.69 2.65
N ALA A 75 -7.50 10.11 3.37
CA ALA A 75 -7.47 10.15 4.83
C ALA A 75 -7.29 8.77 5.46
N VAL A 76 -7.91 7.73 4.89
CA VAL A 76 -7.75 6.34 5.34
C VAL A 76 -6.32 5.85 5.10
N VAL A 77 -5.76 6.12 3.93
CA VAL A 77 -4.39 5.71 3.58
C VAL A 77 -3.37 6.44 4.45
N GLU A 78 -3.54 7.73 4.70
CA GLU A 78 -2.69 8.50 5.60
C GLU A 78 -2.72 7.90 7.02
N ASP A 79 -3.90 7.63 7.58
CA ASP A 79 -4.05 6.97 8.90
C ASP A 79 -3.36 5.59 8.94
N LEU A 80 -3.52 4.79 7.88
CA LEU A 80 -2.89 3.48 7.78
C LEU A 80 -1.36 3.56 7.69
N LEU A 81 -0.82 4.52 6.94
CA LEU A 81 0.63 4.73 6.84
C LEU A 81 1.22 5.24 8.16
N GLU A 82 0.53 6.11 8.87
CA GLU A 82 0.93 6.56 10.21
C GLU A 82 0.93 5.42 11.23
N LYS A 83 -0.07 4.55 11.14
CA LYS A 83 -0.22 3.40 12.05
C LYS A 83 0.70 2.23 11.70
N TYR A 84 0.97 2.03 10.41
CA TYR A 84 1.77 0.93 9.86
C TYR A 84 2.83 1.48 8.89
N PRO A 85 3.87 2.17 9.40
CA PRO A 85 4.94 2.69 8.54
C PRO A 85 5.83 1.60 7.95
N SER A 86 5.81 0.39 8.54
CA SER A 86 6.58 -0.76 8.07
C SER A 86 5.82 -2.07 8.30
N ILE A 87 6.09 -3.06 7.44
CA ILE A 87 5.59 -4.43 7.61
C ILE A 87 6.36 -5.16 8.73
N PRO A 88 5.78 -6.21 9.35
CA PRO A 88 6.48 -7.01 10.34
C PRO A 88 7.75 -7.64 9.76
N LEU A 89 8.90 -7.47 10.44
CA LEU A 89 10.21 -7.92 9.94
C LEU A 89 10.30 -9.42 9.66
N ASP A 90 9.51 -10.23 10.36
CA ASP A 90 9.41 -11.69 10.14
C ASP A 90 8.85 -12.06 8.74
N GLN A 91 8.14 -11.12 8.12
CA GLN A 91 7.49 -11.30 6.82
C GLN A 91 8.32 -10.72 5.66
N VAL A 92 9.40 -9.99 5.97
CA VAL A 92 10.37 -9.57 4.96
C VAL A 92 11.15 -10.83 4.58
N PRO A 93 11.20 -11.21 3.29
CA PRO A 93 12.03 -12.33 2.87
C PRO A 93 13.48 -12.01 3.22
N LEU A 94 13.96 -12.59 4.32
CA LEU A 94 15.37 -12.62 4.68
C LEU A 94 16.07 -13.26 3.50
N HIS A 95 17.04 -12.55 2.92
CA HIS A 95 17.91 -13.02 1.84
C HIS A 95 18.01 -14.55 1.87
N SER A 96 17.26 -15.21 0.99
CA SER A 96 17.52 -16.61 0.73
C SER A 96 18.89 -16.60 0.10
N THR A 97 19.86 -17.05 0.89
CA THR A 97 21.19 -17.42 0.45
C THR A 97 21.10 -17.97 -0.97
N ILE A 98 21.85 -17.30 -1.84
CA ILE A 98 22.40 -17.85 -3.08
C ILE A 98 22.51 -19.37 -2.92
N THR A 99 21.53 -20.11 -3.42
CA THR A 99 21.69 -21.54 -3.63
C THR A 99 21.97 -21.63 -5.11
N ASP A 100 23.25 -21.45 -5.41
CA ASP A 100 23.93 -22.12 -6.50
C ASP A 100 23.42 -23.57 -6.52
N ALA A 101 22.71 -23.94 -7.58
CA ALA A 101 22.34 -25.31 -7.86
C ALA A 101 23.07 -25.70 -9.16
N PRO A 102 23.68 -26.91 -9.19
CA PRO A 102 24.83 -27.27 -10.02
C PRO A 102 24.53 -27.45 -11.52
#